data_AF-A0A1L7XDB5-F1
#
_entry.id   AF-A0A1L7XDB5-F1
#
_cell.length_a   1.000
_cell.length_b   1.000
_cell.length_c   1.000
_cell.angle_alpha   90.00
_cell.angle_beta   90.00
_cell.angle_gamma   90.00
#
_symmetry.space_group_name_H-M   'P 1'
#
loop_
_entity.id
_entity.type
_entity.pdbx_description
1 polymer ?
#
loop_
_entity_poly.entity_id
_entity_poly.type
_entity_poly.pdbx_seq_one_letter_code
_entity_poly.pdbx_strand_id
1 'polypeptide(L)'
;MDAYDTFELFTQLPSELRLKIWKHTFPEPRVVSVRFNRAASQYTSTEAPPSLAHVCSESRSLFLETYAKLILSPKYDSAVFLDFTRDTLFFDSLDCSPDGDLSLDLASSPHRDRILFCAIDSQLWEVLRVFRYDSLSEVRLMPSLKTVALVMSRDHERGLHQRTVDVDGHQSIFVDADTNTVGGEIRHVHWYIESLRWELKHGLEKHWTVNPPHVQMWLW
;
A
#
# COMPACT_ATOMS: atom_id res chain seq x y z
N MET A 1 -7.01 21.55 33.82
CA MET A 1 -5.88 21.35 32.88
C MET A 1 -4.66 21.65 33.69
N ASP A 2 -4.03 20.60 34.20
CA ASP A 2 -2.93 20.71 35.13
C ASP A 2 -1.66 21.06 34.36
N ALA A 3 -0.77 21.85 34.98
CA ALA A 3 0.47 22.36 34.38
C ALA A 3 1.49 21.28 33.94
N TYR A 4 1.14 20.00 34.04
CA TYR A 4 1.98 18.84 33.71
C TYR A 4 1.70 18.26 32.32
N ASP A 5 0.66 18.72 31.62
CA ASP A 5 0.32 18.26 30.27
C ASP A 5 1.01 19.07 29.15
N THR A 6 1.75 20.13 29.49
CA THR A 6 2.39 21.03 28.53
C THR A 6 3.91 20.93 28.59
N PHE A 7 4.53 20.43 27.51
CA PHE A 7 6.00 20.37 27.38
C PHE A 7 6.55 21.66 26.77
N GLU A 8 6.65 22.71 27.59
CA GLU A 8 7.07 24.05 27.13
C GLU A 8 8.58 24.15 26.79
N LEU A 9 9.40 23.21 27.24
CA LEU A 9 10.84 23.22 26.98
C LEU A 9 11.18 22.99 25.50
N PHE A 10 10.29 22.34 24.73
CA PHE A 10 10.53 22.12 23.31
C PHE A 10 10.70 23.42 22.54
N THR A 11 9.89 24.44 22.82
CA THR A 11 9.93 25.73 22.10
C THR A 11 11.17 26.56 22.44
N GLN A 12 11.82 26.27 23.57
CA GLN A 12 13.07 26.92 23.98
C GLN A 12 14.29 26.36 23.26
N LEU A 13 14.16 25.22 22.57
CA LEU A 13 15.25 24.66 21.77
C LEU A 13 15.50 25.54 20.52
N PRO A 14 16.79 25.72 20.13
CA PRO A 14 17.13 26.28 18.82
C PRO A 14 16.38 25.58 17.68
N SER A 15 16.00 26.34 16.65
CA SER A 15 15.21 25.85 15.51
C SER A 15 15.86 24.62 14.84
N GLU A 16 17.19 24.58 14.75
CA GLU A 16 17.94 23.45 14.19
C GLU A 16 17.70 22.15 14.96
N LEU A 17 17.62 22.20 16.29
CA LEU A 17 17.34 21.03 17.13
C LEU A 17 15.87 20.63 17.00
N ARG A 18 14.95 21.59 16.99
CA ARG A 18 13.51 21.32 16.77
C ARG A 18 13.27 20.64 15.42
N LEU A 19 13.89 21.14 14.36
CA LEU A 19 13.81 20.54 13.02
C LEU A 19 14.42 19.14 12.99
N LYS A 20 15.54 18.89 13.67
CA LYS A 20 16.10 17.54 13.80
C LYS A 20 15.14 16.60 14.53
N ILE A 21 14.55 17.04 15.64
CA ILE A 21 13.55 16.25 16.37
C ILE A 21 12.37 15.94 15.47
N TRP A 22 11.80 16.93 14.76
CA TRP A 22 10.72 16.69 13.82
C TRP A 22 11.11 15.71 12.72
N LYS A 23 12.30 15.83 12.12
CA LYS A 23 12.81 14.85 11.15
C LYS A 23 12.87 13.43 11.71
N HIS A 24 13.21 13.25 12.98
CA HIS A 24 13.20 11.95 13.65
C HIS A 24 11.80 11.44 14.01
N THR A 25 10.77 12.29 13.98
CA THR A 25 9.38 11.85 14.19
C THR A 25 8.71 11.34 12.92
N PHE A 26 9.34 11.48 11.75
CA PHE A 26 8.77 10.95 10.50
C PHE A 26 8.54 9.45 10.63
N PRO A 27 7.39 8.94 10.15
CA PRO A 27 7.16 7.51 10.17
C PRO A 27 8.17 6.80 9.25
N GLU A 28 8.46 5.56 9.61
CA GLU A 28 9.14 4.62 8.73
C GLU A 28 8.32 4.41 7.44
N PRO A 29 8.94 3.91 6.35
CA PRO A 29 8.24 3.59 5.11
C PRO A 29 6.97 2.78 5.40
N ARG A 30 5.83 3.32 4.99
CA ARG A 30 4.52 2.78 5.34
C ARG A 30 3.75 2.35 4.11
N VAL A 31 2.75 1.52 4.34
CA VAL A 31 1.76 1.16 3.35
C VAL A 31 0.53 1.99 3.59
N VAL A 32 0.03 2.63 2.53
CA VAL A 32 -1.14 3.50 2.61
C VAL A 32 -2.21 2.96 1.68
N SER A 33 -3.28 2.42 2.28
CA SER A 33 -4.47 1.99 1.56
C SER A 33 -5.16 3.20 0.94
N VAL A 34 -5.67 3.06 -0.29
CA VAL A 34 -6.41 4.14 -0.95
C VAL A 34 -7.73 3.61 -1.48
N ARG A 35 -8.81 4.23 -1.01
CA ARG A 35 -10.19 3.90 -1.38
C ARG A 35 -10.98 5.17 -1.67
N PHE A 36 -11.82 5.13 -2.68
CA PHE A 36 -12.75 6.22 -2.98
C PHE A 36 -13.96 6.18 -2.04
N ASN A 37 -14.11 7.22 -1.24
CA ASN A 37 -15.28 7.38 -0.39
C ASN A 37 -16.39 8.10 -1.16
N ARG A 38 -17.42 7.36 -1.56
CA ARG A 38 -18.58 7.90 -2.31
C ARG A 38 -19.39 8.93 -1.52
N ALA A 39 -19.50 8.78 -0.20
CA ALA A 39 -20.25 9.73 0.63
C ALA A 39 -19.54 11.08 0.72
N ALA A 40 -18.20 11.07 0.76
CA ALA A 40 -17.39 12.29 0.83
C ALA A 40 -16.90 12.77 -0.56
N SER A 41 -17.18 12.03 -1.64
CA SER A 41 -16.69 12.28 -3.00
C SER A 41 -15.17 12.52 -3.08
N GLN A 42 -14.38 11.79 -2.29
CA GLN A 42 -12.93 11.97 -2.21
C GLN A 42 -12.21 10.65 -1.95
N TYR A 43 -10.92 10.60 -2.29
CA TYR A 43 -10.05 9.49 -1.90
C TYR A 43 -9.65 9.59 -0.43
N THR A 44 -9.73 8.47 0.27
CA THR A 44 -9.41 8.34 1.70
C THR A 44 -8.53 7.13 1.95
N SER A 45 -7.83 7.14 3.07
CA SER A 45 -7.07 6.00 3.58
C SER A 45 -7.66 5.55 4.90
N THR A 46 -7.56 4.25 5.21
CA THR A 46 -7.85 3.73 6.55
C THR A 46 -6.74 4.07 7.54
N GLU A 47 -5.55 4.39 7.04
CA GLU A 47 -4.40 4.68 7.88
C GLU A 47 -4.48 6.07 8.50
N ALA A 48 -4.12 6.12 9.78
CA ALA A 48 -4.07 7.37 10.51
C ALA A 48 -3.07 8.34 9.82
N PRO A 49 -3.44 9.60 9.60
CA PRO A 49 -2.50 10.62 9.15
C PRO A 49 -1.30 10.69 10.12
N PRO A 50 -0.06 10.89 9.63
CA PRO A 50 1.10 11.00 10.51
C PRO A 50 0.90 12.11 11.53
N SER A 51 1.33 11.85 12.77
CA SER A 51 1.18 12.80 13.89
C SER A 51 1.71 14.20 13.52
N LEU A 52 2.81 14.28 12.76
CA LEU A 52 3.41 15.54 12.27
C LEU A 52 2.41 16.47 11.57
N ALA A 53 1.39 15.94 10.90
CA ALA A 53 0.41 16.76 10.19
C ALA A 53 -0.47 17.58 11.15
N HIS A 54 -0.53 17.19 12.43
CA HIS A 54 -1.48 17.71 13.41
C HIS A 54 -0.85 18.27 14.71
N VAL A 55 0.46 18.09 14.95
CA VAL A 55 1.09 18.58 16.20
C VAL A 55 1.13 20.10 16.28
N CYS A 56 1.79 20.77 15.33
CA CYS A 56 1.89 22.22 15.28
C CYS A 56 2.14 22.74 13.85
N SER A 57 2.19 24.06 13.67
CA SER A 57 2.46 24.65 12.35
C SER A 57 3.85 24.31 11.82
N GLU A 58 4.87 24.27 12.68
CA GLU A 58 6.24 23.91 12.29
C GLU A 58 6.34 22.46 11.80
N SER A 59 5.75 21.51 12.54
CA SER A 59 5.73 20.10 12.13
C SER A 59 4.95 19.91 10.83
N ARG A 60 3.84 20.63 10.67
CA ARG A 60 3.01 20.59 9.47
C ARG A 60 3.72 21.12 8.23
N SER A 61 4.47 22.22 8.36
CA SER A 61 5.28 22.74 7.25
C SER A 61 6.31 21.72 6.77
N LEU A 62 7.04 21.11 7.71
CA LEU A 62 8.03 20.08 7.38
C LEU A 62 7.37 18.82 6.77
N PHE A 63 6.19 18.45 7.26
CA PHE A 63 5.40 17.36 6.70
C PHE A 63 5.03 17.64 5.24
N LEU A 64 4.51 18.84 4.92
CA LEU A 64 4.09 19.21 3.56
C LEU A 64 5.27 19.43 2.58
N GLU A 65 6.48 19.66 3.09
CA GLU A 65 7.70 19.65 2.27
C GLU A 65 8.07 18.24 1.78
N THR A 66 7.73 17.21 2.56
CA THR A 66 8.12 15.82 2.28
C THR A 66 6.97 15.00 1.66
N TYR A 67 5.77 15.16 2.20
CA TYR A 67 4.57 14.43 1.78
C TYR A 67 3.74 15.28 0.82
N ALA A 68 3.34 14.67 -0.29
CA ALA A 68 2.43 15.26 -1.24
C ALA A 68 1.04 14.61 -1.14
N LYS A 69 0.00 15.41 -1.34
CA LYS A 69 -1.36 14.90 -1.46
C LYS A 69 -1.47 14.06 -2.73
N LEU A 70 -1.91 12.81 -2.63
CA LEU A 70 -2.11 11.92 -3.77
C LEU A 70 -3.33 12.36 -4.58
N ILE A 71 -3.16 12.62 -5.86
CA ILE A 71 -4.26 12.87 -6.80
C ILE A 71 -4.34 11.66 -7.74
N LEU A 72 -5.34 10.80 -7.56
CA LEU A 72 -5.62 9.71 -8.50
C LEU A 72 -6.44 10.23 -9.67
N SER A 73 -7.58 10.86 -9.42
CA SER A 73 -8.36 11.52 -10.46
C SER A 73 -8.40 13.03 -10.22
N PRO A 74 -8.05 13.87 -11.22
CA PRO A 74 -8.10 15.33 -11.07
C PRO A 74 -9.48 15.91 -10.73
N LYS A 75 -10.55 15.12 -10.93
CA LYS A 75 -11.93 15.55 -10.67
C LYS A 75 -12.33 15.44 -9.20
N TYR A 76 -11.63 14.61 -8.43
CA TYR A 76 -11.99 14.33 -7.04
C TYR A 76 -10.85 14.71 -6.11
N ASP A 77 -11.18 15.25 -4.93
CA ASP A 77 -10.17 15.56 -3.93
C ASP A 77 -9.66 14.27 -3.26
N SER A 78 -8.58 14.40 -2.50
CA SER A 78 -7.96 13.32 -1.76
C SER A 78 -7.52 13.82 -0.40
N ALA A 79 -7.81 13.02 0.63
CA ALA A 79 -7.29 13.20 1.98
C ALA A 79 -5.99 12.40 2.22
N VAL A 80 -5.48 11.72 1.19
CA VAL A 80 -4.33 10.82 1.30
C VAL A 80 -3.04 11.58 1.02
N PHE A 81 -2.08 11.48 1.93
CA PHE A 81 -0.74 12.04 1.79
C PHE A 81 0.30 10.93 1.68
N LEU A 82 1.21 11.06 0.71
CA LEU A 82 2.24 10.08 0.41
C LEU A 82 3.61 10.73 0.26
N ASP A 83 4.61 10.05 0.78
CA ASP A 83 5.98 10.22 0.34
C ASP A 83 6.24 9.24 -0.81
N PHE A 84 6.14 9.72 -2.05
CA PHE A 84 6.35 8.94 -3.28
C PHE A 84 7.72 8.24 -3.36
N THR A 85 8.69 8.65 -2.54
CA THR A 85 10.03 8.05 -2.54
C THR A 85 10.15 6.82 -1.65
N ARG A 86 9.25 6.64 -0.68
CA ARG A 86 9.35 5.60 0.36
C ARG A 86 8.05 4.84 0.59
N ASP A 87 6.90 5.51 0.50
CA ASP A 87 5.61 4.91 0.80
C ASP A 87 5.17 3.96 -0.31
N THR A 88 4.45 2.91 0.10
CA THR A 88 3.80 1.97 -0.81
C THR A 88 2.32 2.30 -0.91
N LEU A 89 1.86 2.56 -2.13
CA LEU A 89 0.44 2.73 -2.43
C LEU A 89 -0.25 1.38 -2.42
N PHE A 90 -1.31 1.20 -1.65
CA PHE A 90 -2.00 -0.09 -1.52
C PHE A 90 -3.45 0.01 -1.98
N PHE A 91 -3.83 -0.92 -2.85
CA PHE A 91 -5.21 -1.10 -3.31
C PHE A 91 -5.75 -2.41 -2.78
N ASP A 92 -6.76 -2.33 -1.93
CA ASP A 92 -7.36 -3.47 -1.23
C ASP A 92 -8.85 -3.64 -1.49
N SER A 93 -9.47 -2.70 -2.19
CA SER A 93 -10.86 -2.79 -2.62
C SER A 93 -11.06 -2.21 -4.01
N LEU A 94 -12.23 -2.49 -4.60
CA LEU A 94 -12.68 -1.93 -5.88
C LEU A 94 -13.26 -0.52 -5.74
N ASP A 95 -13.00 0.16 -4.64
CA ASP A 95 -13.52 1.52 -4.40
C ASP A 95 -12.74 2.54 -5.24
N CYS A 96 -13.08 2.60 -6.52
CA CYS A 96 -12.57 3.55 -7.51
C CYS A 96 -13.53 4.74 -7.64
N SER A 97 -13.11 5.76 -8.41
CA SER A 97 -13.98 6.89 -8.73
C SER A 97 -15.27 6.42 -9.45
N PRO A 98 -16.38 7.18 -9.36
CA PRO A 98 -17.62 6.80 -10.04
C PRO A 98 -17.53 6.93 -11.57
N ASP A 99 -16.46 7.51 -12.10
CA ASP A 99 -16.22 7.66 -13.54
C ASP A 99 -15.70 6.37 -14.20
N GLY A 100 -15.16 5.42 -13.43
CA GLY A 100 -14.62 4.19 -14.00
C GLY A 100 -13.92 3.26 -13.01
N ASP A 101 -12.86 2.60 -13.49
CA ASP A 101 -12.08 1.62 -12.74
C ASP A 101 -10.72 2.17 -12.30
N LEU A 102 -9.98 1.35 -11.56
CA LEU A 102 -8.66 1.68 -11.06
C LEU A 102 -7.69 2.07 -12.19
N SER A 103 -7.80 1.39 -13.34
CA SER A 103 -7.02 1.71 -14.53
C SER A 103 -7.32 3.13 -15.04
N LEU A 104 -8.58 3.55 -15.09
CA LEU A 104 -8.93 4.92 -15.48
C LEU A 104 -8.38 5.96 -14.49
N ASP A 105 -8.49 5.68 -13.19
CA ASP A 105 -7.97 6.55 -12.13
C ASP A 105 -6.45 6.70 -12.22
N LEU A 106 -5.71 5.59 -12.36
CA LEU A 106 -4.25 5.62 -12.53
C LEU A 106 -3.83 6.32 -13.83
N ALA A 107 -4.56 6.12 -14.92
CA ALA A 107 -4.27 6.76 -16.20
C ALA A 107 -4.44 8.29 -16.14
N SER A 108 -5.42 8.75 -15.37
CA SER A 108 -5.75 10.17 -15.18
C SER A 108 -4.85 10.86 -14.15
N SER A 109 -4.13 10.09 -13.33
CA SER A 109 -3.33 10.63 -12.24
C SER A 109 -2.14 11.43 -12.75
N PRO A 110 -1.96 12.69 -12.28
CA PRO A 110 -0.76 13.48 -12.54
C PRO A 110 0.47 12.99 -11.74
N HIS A 111 0.33 11.95 -10.93
CA HIS A 111 1.41 11.41 -10.09
C HIS A 111 1.80 9.98 -10.47
N ARG A 112 1.24 9.43 -11.54
CA ARG A 112 1.51 8.05 -11.99
C ARG A 112 3.00 7.76 -12.23
N ASP A 113 3.76 8.75 -12.66
CA ASP A 113 5.21 8.71 -12.90
C ASP A 113 6.05 8.85 -11.62
N ARG A 114 5.43 9.27 -10.51
CA ARG A 114 6.07 9.39 -9.20
C ARG A 114 5.86 8.15 -8.34
N ILE A 115 4.90 7.29 -8.66
CA ILE A 115 4.61 6.08 -7.89
C ILE A 115 5.73 5.05 -8.13
N LEU A 116 6.50 4.75 -7.08
CA LEU A 116 7.61 3.80 -7.13
C LEU A 116 7.26 2.43 -6.54
N PHE A 117 6.36 2.40 -5.56
CA PHE A 117 5.98 1.18 -4.85
C PHE A 117 4.46 1.06 -4.83
N CYS A 118 3.95 -0.07 -5.32
CA CYS A 118 2.53 -0.37 -5.34
C CYS A 118 2.29 -1.78 -4.78
N ALA A 119 1.24 -1.93 -4.00
CA ALA A 119 0.73 -3.18 -3.49
C ALA A 119 -0.73 -3.33 -3.92
N ILE A 120 -1.12 -4.54 -4.31
CA ILE A 120 -2.50 -4.85 -4.70
C ILE A 120 -2.91 -6.11 -3.96
N ASP A 121 -4.08 -6.09 -3.33
CA ASP A 121 -4.64 -7.30 -2.73
C ASP A 121 -4.86 -8.38 -3.79
N SER A 122 -4.54 -9.62 -3.45
CA SER A 122 -4.61 -10.76 -4.36
C SER A 122 -6.02 -11.07 -4.85
N GLN A 123 -7.06 -10.85 -4.03
CA GLN A 123 -8.44 -11.03 -4.45
C GLN A 123 -8.87 -9.89 -5.37
N LEU A 124 -8.49 -8.66 -5.04
CA LEU A 124 -8.70 -7.52 -5.93
C LEU A 124 -8.05 -7.76 -7.30
N TRP A 125 -6.81 -8.25 -7.30
CA TRP A 125 -6.07 -8.58 -8.50
C TRP A 125 -6.79 -9.62 -9.36
N GLU A 126 -7.30 -10.69 -8.76
CA GLU A 126 -8.09 -11.71 -9.45
C GLU A 126 -9.34 -11.08 -10.09
N VAL A 127 -10.07 -10.24 -9.36
CA VAL A 127 -11.29 -9.59 -9.90
C VAL A 127 -10.96 -8.67 -11.07
N LEU A 128 -9.89 -7.87 -10.99
CA LEU A 128 -9.46 -6.99 -12.10
C LEU A 128 -9.19 -7.81 -13.37
N ARG A 129 -8.66 -9.03 -13.22
CA ARG A 129 -8.35 -9.95 -14.32
C ARG A 129 -9.54 -10.68 -14.91
N VAL A 130 -10.63 -10.83 -14.16
CA VAL A 130 -11.88 -11.37 -14.73
C VAL A 130 -12.42 -10.44 -15.81
N PHE A 131 -12.30 -9.12 -15.61
CA PHE A 131 -12.87 -8.12 -16.52
C PHE A 131 -11.88 -7.58 -17.56
N ARG A 132 -10.57 -7.72 -17.34
CA ARG A 132 -9.52 -7.25 -18.27
C ARG A 132 -8.61 -8.41 -18.69
N TYR A 133 -8.46 -8.60 -20.00
CA TYR A 133 -7.54 -9.59 -20.56
C TYR A 133 -6.07 -9.14 -20.47
N ASP A 134 -5.81 -7.82 -20.45
CA ASP A 134 -4.45 -7.32 -20.26
C ASP A 134 -4.07 -7.33 -18.79
N SER A 135 -3.19 -8.25 -18.47
CA SER A 135 -2.67 -8.45 -17.13
C SER A 135 -1.84 -7.28 -16.57
N LEU A 136 -1.44 -6.34 -17.40
CA LEU A 136 -0.54 -5.27 -16.99
C LEU A 136 -1.19 -3.91 -17.02
N SER A 137 -2.52 -3.81 -17.20
CA SER A 137 -3.22 -2.53 -17.35
C SER A 137 -2.90 -1.52 -16.25
N GLU A 138 -3.02 -1.91 -14.99
CA GLU A 138 -2.78 -1.03 -13.84
C GLU A 138 -1.29 -0.76 -13.66
N VAL A 139 -0.47 -1.80 -13.80
CA VAL A 139 0.97 -1.72 -13.53
C VAL A 139 1.65 -0.83 -14.59
N ARG A 140 1.30 -0.99 -15.87
CA ARG A 140 1.85 -0.20 -17.00
C ARG A 140 1.55 1.29 -16.92
N LEU A 141 0.48 1.67 -16.23
CA LEU A 141 0.12 3.07 -16.05
C LEU A 141 1.08 3.81 -15.11
N MET A 142 1.91 3.09 -14.35
CA MET A 142 2.92 3.64 -13.44
C MET A 142 4.34 3.43 -13.99
N PRO A 143 4.82 4.23 -14.96
CA PRO A 143 6.04 3.92 -15.74
C PRO A 143 7.34 3.91 -14.93
N SER A 144 7.34 4.50 -13.73
CA SER A 144 8.51 4.57 -12.82
C SER A 144 8.44 3.54 -11.70
N LEU A 145 7.50 2.59 -11.77
CA LEU A 145 7.31 1.59 -10.73
C LEU A 145 8.57 0.73 -10.56
N LYS A 146 9.06 0.66 -9.33
CA LYS A 146 10.21 -0.16 -8.94
C LYS A 146 9.78 -1.51 -8.39
N THR A 147 8.71 -1.53 -7.60
CA THR A 147 8.20 -2.76 -6.98
C THR A 147 6.69 -2.80 -7.06
N VAL A 148 6.17 -3.98 -7.39
CA VAL A 148 4.77 -4.35 -7.26
C VAL A 148 4.65 -5.56 -6.34
N ALA A 149 3.80 -5.48 -5.33
CA ALA A 149 3.53 -6.58 -4.41
C ALA A 149 2.08 -7.07 -4.55
N LEU A 150 1.89 -8.38 -4.62
CA LEU A 150 0.57 -8.98 -4.41
C LEU A 150 0.45 -9.39 -2.95
N VAL A 151 -0.59 -8.87 -2.29
CA VAL A 151 -0.81 -9.02 -0.84
C VAL A 151 -1.86 -10.10 -0.60
N MET A 152 -1.58 -11.03 0.30
CA MET A 152 -2.57 -11.97 0.82
C MET A 152 -2.95 -11.61 2.25
N SER A 153 -4.24 -11.44 2.52
CA SER A 153 -4.78 -11.24 3.87
C SER A 153 -4.81 -12.56 4.67
N ARG A 154 -4.36 -12.49 5.93
CA ARG A 154 -4.38 -13.57 6.93
C ARG A 154 -5.75 -13.97 7.46
N ASP A 155 -6.84 -13.29 7.08
CA ASP A 155 -8.20 -13.61 7.57
C ASP A 155 -8.70 -15.05 7.24
N HIS A 156 -7.89 -15.83 6.52
CA HIS A 156 -8.06 -17.26 6.33
C HIS A 156 -7.77 -18.11 7.60
N GLU A 157 -7.34 -17.51 8.73
CA GLU A 157 -7.24 -18.22 10.02
C GLU A 157 -8.59 -18.64 10.63
N ARG A 158 -9.74 -18.16 10.14
CA ARG A 158 -11.04 -18.66 10.64
C ARG A 158 -11.29 -20.15 10.33
N GLY A 159 -10.47 -20.77 9.48
CA GLY A 159 -10.44 -22.23 9.26
C GLY A 159 -9.37 -22.98 10.07
N LEU A 160 -8.47 -22.29 10.76
CA LEU A 160 -7.39 -22.88 11.55
C LEU A 160 -7.88 -23.28 12.95
N HIS A 161 -8.62 -24.38 13.04
CA HIS A 161 -8.70 -25.11 14.32
C HIS A 161 -7.33 -25.73 14.60
N GLN A 162 -6.46 -24.98 15.27
CA GLN A 162 -5.20 -25.45 15.82
C GLN A 162 -5.47 -26.54 16.85
N ARG A 163 -5.50 -27.81 16.41
CA ARG A 163 -5.60 -28.96 17.31
C ARG A 163 -4.18 -29.35 17.71
N THR A 164 -3.68 -28.72 18.77
CA THR A 164 -2.45 -29.15 19.43
C THR A 164 -2.71 -30.53 20.02
N VAL A 165 -2.20 -31.58 19.40
CA VAL A 165 -2.21 -32.93 20.00
C VAL A 165 -0.83 -33.14 20.59
N ASP A 166 -0.77 -33.12 21.91
CA ASP A 166 0.43 -33.44 22.67
C ASP A 166 0.58 -34.96 22.68
N VAL A 167 1.50 -35.48 21.86
CA VAL A 167 1.95 -36.86 21.94
C VAL A 167 3.44 -36.82 22.23
N ASP A 168 3.78 -37.20 23.46
CA ASP A 168 5.14 -37.46 23.95
C ASP A 168 6.12 -36.27 23.91
N GLY A 169 5.68 -35.08 24.35
CA GLY A 169 6.59 -34.00 24.77
C GLY A 169 7.39 -33.33 23.65
N HIS A 170 7.10 -33.66 22.40
CA HIS A 170 7.57 -32.95 21.23
C HIS A 170 6.41 -32.14 20.66
N GLN A 171 6.50 -30.80 20.76
CA GLN A 171 5.61 -29.92 20.00
C GLN A 171 5.93 -30.06 18.50
N SER A 172 5.27 -30.98 17.84
CA SER A 172 5.27 -31.08 16.39
C SER A 172 4.02 -30.39 15.84
N ILE A 173 4.23 -29.29 15.11
CA ILE A 173 3.18 -28.66 14.29
C ILE A 173 2.95 -29.58 13.10
N PHE A 174 1.87 -30.36 13.14
CA PHE A 174 1.41 -31.10 11.98
C PHE A 174 0.54 -30.17 11.13
N VAL A 175 1.10 -29.73 10.00
CA VAL A 175 0.30 -29.12 8.92
C VAL A 175 -0.21 -30.28 8.07
N ASP A 176 -1.43 -30.71 8.36
CA ASP A 176 -2.09 -31.71 7.52
C ASP A 176 -2.37 -31.10 6.15
N ALA A 177 -1.78 -31.71 5.12
CA ALA A 177 -1.85 -31.27 3.73
C ALA A 177 -3.08 -31.83 3.01
N ASP A 178 -4.13 -32.13 3.77
CA ASP A 178 -5.44 -32.46 3.22
C ASP A 178 -6.16 -31.17 2.83
N THR A 179 -6.07 -30.81 1.54
CA THR A 179 -7.00 -29.89 0.85
C THR A 179 -7.44 -28.64 1.64
N ASN A 180 -6.52 -28.00 2.37
CA ASN A 180 -6.79 -26.75 3.05
C ASN A 180 -6.75 -25.61 2.01
N THR A 181 -7.85 -24.85 1.91
CA THR A 181 -8.07 -23.70 1.00
C THR A 181 -6.87 -22.75 0.95
N VAL A 182 -6.22 -22.53 2.10
CA VAL A 182 -5.03 -21.67 2.25
C VAL A 182 -3.84 -22.15 1.40
N GLY A 183 -3.59 -23.46 1.34
CA GLY A 183 -2.51 -24.02 0.51
C GLY A 183 -2.79 -23.89 -0.99
N GLY A 184 -4.07 -23.94 -1.38
CA GLY A 184 -4.53 -23.67 -2.74
C GLY A 184 -4.39 -22.20 -3.12
N GLU A 185 -4.77 -21.29 -2.21
CA GLU A 185 -4.67 -19.84 -2.39
C GLU A 185 -3.21 -19.38 -2.52
N ILE A 186 -2.30 -19.88 -1.68
CA ILE A 186 -0.87 -19.57 -1.80
C ILE A 186 -0.34 -19.99 -3.18
N ARG A 187 -0.76 -21.16 -3.67
CA ARG A 187 -0.38 -21.63 -5.03
C ARG A 187 -0.97 -20.74 -6.13
N HIS A 188 -2.21 -20.28 -5.97
CA HIS A 188 -2.86 -19.36 -6.91
C HIS A 188 -2.14 -18.01 -6.97
N VAL A 189 -1.83 -17.40 -5.82
CA VAL A 189 -1.13 -16.12 -5.78
C VAL A 189 0.30 -16.25 -6.29
N HIS A 190 0.98 -17.35 -5.95
CA HIS A 190 2.28 -17.65 -6.53
C HIS A 190 2.22 -17.78 -8.06
N TRP A 191 1.16 -18.39 -8.60
CA TRP A 191 0.93 -18.44 -10.05
C TRP A 191 0.75 -17.04 -10.66
N TYR A 192 -0.03 -16.15 -10.03
CA TYR A 192 -0.17 -14.76 -10.49
C TYR A 192 1.16 -14.01 -10.49
N ILE A 193 2.00 -14.21 -9.47
CA ILE A 193 3.32 -13.59 -9.37
C ILE A 193 4.24 -14.06 -10.49
N GLU A 194 4.30 -15.37 -10.73
CA GLU A 194 5.12 -15.92 -11.81
C GLU A 194 4.62 -15.50 -13.19
N SER A 195 3.30 -15.45 -13.38
CA SER A 195 2.69 -14.93 -14.62
C SER A 195 3.07 -13.46 -14.84
N LEU A 196 2.92 -12.61 -13.82
CA LEU A 196 3.29 -11.20 -13.91
C LEU A 196 4.80 -11.02 -14.17
N ARG A 197 5.66 -11.79 -13.48
CA ARG A 197 7.11 -11.79 -13.72
C ARG A 197 7.43 -12.17 -15.16
N TRP A 198 6.76 -13.20 -15.68
CA TRP A 198 6.95 -13.65 -17.05
C TRP A 198 6.54 -12.57 -18.04
N GLU A 199 5.36 -11.98 -17.89
CA GLU A 199 4.87 -10.92 -18.77
C GLU A 199 5.70 -9.63 -18.68
N LEU A 200 6.21 -9.25 -17.52
CA LEU A 200 7.10 -8.10 -17.37
C LEU A 200 8.46 -8.30 -18.05
N LYS A 201 8.94 -9.55 -18.12
CA LYS A 201 10.20 -9.90 -18.80
C LYS A 201 10.05 -10.05 -20.31
N HIS A 202 8.92 -10.60 -20.76
CA HIS A 202 8.68 -10.95 -22.17
C HIS A 202 7.74 -9.97 -22.88
N GLY A 203 7.18 -9.00 -22.16
CA GLY A 203 6.38 -7.92 -22.71
C GLY A 203 7.21 -7.10 -23.70
N LEU A 204 6.82 -7.17 -24.96
CA LEU A 204 7.53 -6.64 -26.13
C LEU A 204 7.73 -5.11 -26.17
N GLU A 205 7.30 -4.36 -25.16
CA GLU A 205 7.20 -2.90 -25.24
C GLU A 205 7.89 -2.16 -24.07
N LYS A 206 8.71 -1.18 -24.43
CA LYS A 206 9.50 -0.29 -23.55
C LYS A 206 8.62 0.71 -22.77
N HIS A 207 7.74 0.20 -21.90
CA HIS A 207 6.89 1.06 -21.06
C HIS A 207 7.59 1.61 -19.82
N TRP A 208 8.67 0.96 -19.39
CA TRP A 208 9.40 1.31 -18.19
C TRP A 208 10.53 2.27 -18.51
N THR A 209 10.69 3.29 -17.67
CA THR A 209 11.71 4.32 -17.87
C THR A 209 13.14 3.78 -17.70
N VAL A 210 13.32 2.75 -16.87
CA VAL A 210 14.65 2.19 -16.56
C VAL A 210 14.66 0.66 -16.65
N ASN A 211 13.87 -0.03 -15.81
CA ASN A 211 13.81 -1.49 -15.71
C ASN A 211 12.38 -1.91 -15.37
N PRO A 212 11.96 -3.15 -15.71
CA PRO A 212 10.68 -3.67 -15.26
C PRO A 212 10.63 -3.75 -13.72
N PRO A 213 9.45 -3.50 -13.11
CA PRO A 213 9.31 -3.56 -11.67
C PRO A 213 9.60 -4.95 -11.11
N HIS A 214 10.19 -4.99 -9.91
CA HIS A 214 10.35 -6.21 -9.14
C HIS A 214 9.01 -6.66 -8.57
N VAL A 215 8.73 -7.96 -8.64
CA VAL A 215 7.45 -8.53 -8.23
C VAL A 215 7.60 -9.31 -6.94
N GLN A 216 6.80 -9.00 -5.93
CA GLN A 216 6.85 -9.60 -4.60
C GLN A 216 5.50 -10.21 -4.18
N MET A 217 5.57 -11.17 -3.25
CA MET A 217 4.41 -11.66 -2.50
C MET A 217 4.53 -11.16 -1.08
N TRP A 218 3.49 -10.52 -0.54
CA TRP A 218 3.42 -10.12 0.86
C TRP A 218 2.32 -10.91 1.57
N LEU A 219 2.59 -11.31 2.81
CA LEU A 219 1.65 -11.98 3.70
C LEU A 219 1.36 -11.04 4.86
N TRP A 220 0.13 -10.54 4.96
CA TRP A 220 -0.29 -9.62 6.02
C TRP A 220 -1.30 -10.23 6.94
#